data_AF-A0A8T3SEQ2-F1
#
_entry.id   AF-A0A8T3SEQ2-F1
#
_cell.length_a   1.000
_cell.length_b   1.000
_cell.length_c   1.000
_cell.angle_alpha   90.00
_cell.angle_beta   90.00
_cell.angle_gamma   90.00
#
_symmetry.space_group_name_H-M   'P 1'
#
loop_
_entity.id
_entity.type
_entity.pdbx_description
1 polymer ?
#
loop_
_entity_poly.entity_id
_entity_poly.type
_entity_poly.pdbx_seq_one_letter_code
_entity_poly.pdbx_strand_id
1 'polypeptide(L)'
;MNKLQQILAVSLIITGTNSFAGISERAAPCPPISTITAVKFISAKTYIAGQWELLSNSFNHKNQDWNVIFGVKMPDVKSSEDALEKGQVYYSSKVSLTQPRTYFSNGSTFCVYVNKPRGDYSVIAINPPIKRDETTAARWVN
;
A
#
# COMPACT_ATOMS: atom_id res chain seq x y z
N MET A 1 12.83 78.20 4.96
CA MET A 1 12.20 77.29 5.93
C MET A 1 11.17 76.43 5.20
N ASN A 2 11.30 75.12 5.35
CA ASN A 2 10.36 74.00 5.12
C ASN A 2 9.77 73.76 3.71
N LYS A 3 10.45 72.84 2.99
CA LYS A 3 9.87 72.03 1.91
C LYS A 3 8.90 71.02 2.53
N LEU A 4 7.66 70.97 2.02
CA LEU A 4 6.72 69.89 2.28
C LEU A 4 7.30 68.57 1.75
N GLN A 5 7.62 67.67 2.66
CA GLN A 5 7.69 66.24 2.40
C GLN A 5 6.46 65.60 3.08
N GLN A 6 5.65 64.86 2.34
CA GLN A 6 5.21 63.53 2.74
C GLN A 6 4.48 62.85 1.58
N ILE A 7 5.14 61.77 1.13
CA ILE A 7 4.73 60.86 0.07
C ILE A 7 3.66 59.93 0.65
N LEU A 8 2.55 59.74 -0.05
CA LEU A 8 1.58 58.69 0.25
C LEU A 8 2.27 57.33 0.22
N ALA A 9 2.37 56.67 1.38
CA ALA A 9 2.71 55.26 1.42
C ALA A 9 1.46 54.44 1.06
N VAL A 10 1.42 53.92 -0.17
CA VAL A 10 0.44 52.92 -0.58
C VAL A 10 0.87 51.59 0.05
N SER A 11 0.22 51.21 1.14
CA SER A 11 0.38 49.89 1.75
C SER A 11 -0.24 48.84 0.83
N LEU A 12 0.59 48.20 0.01
CA LEU A 12 0.21 47.01 -0.75
C LEU A 12 0.11 45.83 0.23
N ILE A 13 -1.11 45.51 0.64
CA ILE A 13 -1.41 44.26 1.33
C ILE A 13 -1.14 43.14 0.32
N ILE A 14 0.04 42.54 0.39
CA ILE A 14 0.28 41.24 -0.26
C ILE A 14 -0.43 40.22 0.63
N THR A 15 -1.73 40.03 0.40
CA THR A 15 -2.42 38.79 0.77
C THR A 15 -1.75 37.69 -0.05
N GLY A 16 -0.71 37.09 0.52
CA GLY A 16 -0.13 35.86 0.03
C GLY A 16 -1.26 34.84 0.02
N THR A 17 -1.85 34.62 -1.14
CA THR A 17 -2.66 33.44 -1.38
C THR A 17 -1.72 32.28 -1.15
N ASN A 18 -1.88 31.61 -0.01
CA ASN A 18 -1.41 30.25 0.16
C ASN A 18 -2.10 29.44 -0.92
N SER A 19 -1.49 29.41 -2.10
CA SER A 19 -1.76 28.43 -3.11
C SER A 19 -1.34 27.11 -2.46
N PHE A 20 -2.28 26.49 -1.76
CA PHE A 20 -2.33 25.05 -1.65
C PHE A 20 -2.35 24.57 -3.10
N ALA A 21 -1.16 24.37 -3.67
CA ALA A 21 -0.99 23.58 -4.85
C ALA A 21 -1.66 22.26 -4.49
N GLY A 22 -2.87 22.07 -5.01
CA GLY A 22 -3.65 20.87 -4.80
C GLY A 22 -2.73 19.72 -5.12
N ILE A 23 -2.33 19.00 -4.07
CA ILE A 23 -1.59 17.76 -4.22
C ILE A 23 -2.62 16.86 -4.87
N SER A 24 -2.58 16.80 -6.20
CA SER A 24 -3.15 15.68 -6.94
C SER A 24 -2.74 14.45 -6.14
N GLU A 25 -3.71 13.69 -5.63
CA GLU A 25 -3.50 12.37 -5.03
C GLU A 25 -2.89 11.48 -6.13
N ARG A 26 -1.60 11.69 -6.39
CA ARG A 26 -0.84 10.87 -7.31
C ARG A 26 -0.71 9.55 -6.60
N ALA A 27 -1.18 8.50 -7.27
CA ALA A 27 -1.05 7.13 -6.82
C ALA A 27 0.35 6.92 -6.24
N ALA A 28 0.37 6.35 -5.04
CA ALA A 28 1.57 6.06 -4.29
C ALA A 28 2.56 5.27 -5.17
N PRO A 29 3.81 5.72 -5.37
CA PRO A 29 4.76 5.01 -6.23
C PRO A 29 4.99 3.58 -5.73
N CYS A 30 4.86 2.59 -6.61
CA CYS A 30 4.99 1.20 -6.21
C CYS A 30 6.37 0.88 -5.61
N PRO A 31 6.43 0.14 -4.50
CA PRO A 31 7.71 -0.34 -3.96
C PRO A 31 8.49 -1.20 -4.95
N PRO A 32 9.83 -1.25 -4.88
CA PRO A 32 10.60 -2.15 -5.73
C PRO A 32 10.44 -3.61 -5.31
N ILE A 33 10.61 -4.53 -6.26
CA ILE A 33 10.53 -5.99 -6.04
C ILE A 33 11.38 -6.43 -4.83
N SER A 34 12.58 -5.89 -4.66
CA SER A 34 13.49 -6.23 -3.56
C SER A 34 12.88 -5.95 -2.18
N THR A 35 12.14 -4.84 -2.03
CA THR A 35 11.42 -4.53 -0.80
C THR A 35 10.28 -5.52 -0.58
N ILE A 36 9.54 -5.84 -1.63
CA ILE A 36 8.39 -6.76 -1.58
C ILE A 36 8.84 -8.18 -1.19
N THR A 37 9.94 -8.69 -1.76
CA THR A 37 10.45 -10.02 -1.42
C THR A 37 10.96 -10.15 0.02
N ALA A 38 11.27 -9.05 0.70
CA ALA A 38 11.86 -9.04 2.03
C ALA A 38 10.84 -8.97 3.19
N VAL A 39 9.54 -8.88 2.87
CA VAL A 39 8.51 -8.72 3.89
C VAL A 39 8.30 -9.97 4.75
N LYS A 40 7.80 -9.77 5.97
CA LYS A 40 7.43 -10.85 6.88
C LYS A 40 5.93 -10.86 7.11
N PHE A 41 5.29 -12.03 7.00
CA PHE A 41 3.86 -12.18 7.26
C PHE A 41 3.56 -12.27 8.75
N ILE A 42 2.54 -11.54 9.20
CA ILE A 42 2.16 -11.40 10.62
C ILE A 42 0.71 -11.82 10.91
N SER A 43 -0.08 -12.04 9.86
CA SER A 43 -1.42 -12.64 9.98
C SER A 43 -1.76 -13.43 8.73
N ALA A 44 -2.51 -14.51 8.92
CA ALA A 44 -3.08 -15.32 7.86
C ALA A 44 -4.59 -15.47 8.09
N LYS A 45 -5.35 -15.44 7.00
CA LYS A 45 -6.79 -15.70 6.99
C LYS A 45 -7.15 -16.57 5.80
N THR A 46 -8.25 -17.31 5.92
CA THR A 46 -8.80 -18.15 4.86
C THR A 46 -10.26 -17.77 4.66
N TYR A 47 -10.69 -17.59 3.42
CA TYR A 47 -12.12 -17.37 3.08
C TYR A 47 -12.75 -18.61 2.46
N ILE A 48 -11.93 -19.41 1.78
CA ILE A 48 -12.32 -20.65 1.13
C ILE A 48 -11.30 -21.69 1.57
N ALA A 49 -11.75 -22.88 1.96
CA ALA A 49 -10.86 -23.96 2.41
C ALA A 49 -9.72 -24.18 1.41
N GLY A 50 -8.48 -24.09 1.90
CA GLY A 50 -7.28 -24.25 1.08
C GLY A 50 -6.83 -23.01 0.32
N GLN A 51 -7.46 -21.85 0.49
CA GLN A 51 -7.02 -20.57 -0.07
C GLN A 51 -6.75 -19.57 1.06
N TRP A 52 -5.48 -19.20 1.18
CA TRP A 52 -4.99 -18.37 2.27
C TRP A 52 -4.56 -17.00 1.76
N GLU A 53 -4.87 -15.96 2.53
CA GLU A 53 -4.30 -14.62 2.39
C GLU A 53 -3.42 -14.32 3.60
N LEU A 54 -2.18 -13.96 3.33
CA LEU A 54 -1.20 -13.56 4.32
C LEU A 54 -0.95 -12.07 4.20
N LEU A 55 -0.94 -11.36 5.33
CA LEU A 55 -0.66 -9.93 5.42
C LEU A 55 0.69 -9.69 6.08
N SER A 56 1.52 -8.87 5.44
CA SER A 56 2.83 -8.54 5.96
C SER A 56 2.79 -7.49 7.06
N ASN A 57 3.91 -7.37 7.78
CA ASN A 57 4.22 -6.16 8.52
C ASN A 57 4.20 -4.94 7.59
N SER A 58 3.90 -3.77 8.15
CA SER A 58 4.04 -2.51 7.41
C SER A 58 5.51 -2.18 7.15
N PHE A 59 5.77 -1.50 6.05
CA PHE A 59 7.07 -0.94 5.69
C PHE A 59 6.90 0.40 5.01
N ASN A 60 7.94 1.24 5.06
CA ASN A 60 7.92 2.56 4.42
C ASN A 60 8.57 2.51 3.02
N HIS A 61 7.94 3.15 2.05
CA HIS A 61 8.52 3.42 0.73
C HIS A 61 8.13 4.82 0.28
N LYS A 62 9.12 5.68 0.03
CA LYS A 62 8.92 7.08 -0.40
C LYS A 62 7.95 7.85 0.51
N ASN A 63 8.18 7.76 1.83
CA ASN A 63 7.39 8.44 2.87
C ASN A 63 5.92 8.01 2.95
N GLN A 64 5.61 6.82 2.44
CA GLN A 64 4.29 6.23 2.51
C GLN A 64 4.42 4.83 3.11
N ASP A 65 3.49 4.47 3.97
CA ASP A 65 3.45 3.15 4.58
C ASP A 65 2.67 2.18 3.71
N TRP A 66 3.15 0.95 3.64
CA TRP A 66 2.61 -0.11 2.79
C TRP A 66 2.57 -1.42 3.55
N ASN A 67 1.71 -2.34 3.13
CA ASN A 67 1.89 -3.76 3.43
C ASN A 67 1.61 -4.61 2.19
N VAL A 68 2.01 -5.88 2.27
CA VAL A 68 1.83 -6.87 1.21
C VAL A 68 0.74 -7.85 1.62
N ILE A 69 -0.19 -8.09 0.69
CA ILE A 69 -1.08 -9.23 0.70
C ILE A 69 -0.51 -10.29 -0.23
N PHE A 70 -0.39 -11.51 0.29
CA PHE A 70 -0.01 -12.69 -0.45
C PHE A 70 -1.15 -13.71 -0.41
N GLY A 71 -1.83 -13.90 -1.54
CA GLY A 71 -2.81 -14.96 -1.71
C GLY A 71 -2.13 -16.22 -2.20
N VAL A 72 -2.43 -17.39 -1.62
CA VAL A 72 -1.82 -18.67 -2.03
C VAL A 72 -2.74 -19.87 -1.75
N LYS A 73 -2.70 -20.87 -2.65
CA LYS A 73 -3.38 -22.15 -2.45
C LYS A 73 -2.53 -23.10 -1.61
N MET A 74 -3.07 -23.51 -0.46
CA MET A 74 -2.46 -24.51 0.43
C MET A 74 -3.57 -25.43 0.99
N PRO A 75 -4.06 -26.42 0.20
CA PRO A 75 -5.24 -27.23 0.53
C PRO A 75 -5.10 -28.05 1.82
N ASP A 76 -3.86 -28.43 2.15
CA ASP A 76 -3.55 -29.28 3.30
C ASP A 76 -3.36 -28.48 4.60
N VAL A 77 -3.31 -27.14 4.52
CA VAL A 77 -3.13 -26.26 5.68
C VAL A 77 -4.47 -25.97 6.34
N LYS A 78 -4.54 -26.19 7.66
CA LYS A 78 -5.79 -26.11 8.45
C LYS A 78 -5.78 -25.04 9.56
N SER A 79 -4.64 -24.43 9.87
CA SER A 79 -4.51 -23.40 10.89
C SER A 79 -3.80 -22.15 10.35
N SER A 80 -4.07 -21.00 10.95
CA SER A 80 -3.41 -19.74 10.57
C SER A 80 -1.92 -19.74 10.91
N GLU A 81 -1.50 -20.47 11.95
CA GLU A 81 -0.09 -20.62 12.33
C GLU A 81 0.69 -21.40 11.26
N ASP A 82 0.17 -22.56 10.85
CA ASP A 82 0.75 -23.33 9.74
C ASP A 82 0.76 -22.53 8.44
N ALA A 83 -0.30 -21.75 8.19
CA ALA A 83 -0.39 -20.92 6.99
C ALA A 83 0.70 -19.84 6.97
N LEU A 84 0.98 -19.20 8.12
CA LEU A 84 2.05 -18.22 8.22
C LEU A 84 3.42 -18.86 7.97
N GLU A 85 3.71 -19.99 8.60
CA GLU A 85 5.00 -20.67 8.45
C GLU A 85 5.21 -21.17 7.00
N LYS A 86 4.29 -21.99 6.50
CA LYS A 86 4.39 -22.58 5.15
C LYS A 86 4.28 -21.51 4.06
N GLY A 87 3.44 -20.51 4.27
CA GLY A 87 3.29 -19.38 3.36
C GLY A 87 4.55 -18.51 3.30
N GLN A 88 5.22 -18.25 4.42
CA GLN A 88 6.50 -17.52 4.43
C GLN A 88 7.60 -18.30 3.68
N VAL A 89 7.65 -19.62 3.86
CA VAL A 89 8.58 -20.50 3.11
C VAL A 89 8.27 -20.48 1.63
N TYR A 90 6.99 -20.63 1.23
CA TYR A 90 6.60 -20.56 -0.17
C TYR A 90 6.97 -19.21 -0.78
N TYR A 91 6.66 -18.12 -0.07
CA TYR A 91 6.92 -16.76 -0.55
C TYR A 91 8.39 -16.49 -0.82
N SER A 92 9.26 -16.88 0.12
CA SER A 92 10.71 -16.66 0.00
C SER A 92 11.40 -17.53 -1.04
N SER A 93 10.84 -18.69 -1.40
CA SER A 93 11.51 -19.67 -2.26
C SER A 93 10.89 -19.86 -3.66
N LYS A 94 9.59 -19.58 -3.83
CA LYS A 94 8.85 -19.94 -5.06
C LYS A 94 8.19 -18.76 -5.77
N VAL A 95 8.04 -17.62 -5.09
CA VAL A 95 7.37 -16.47 -5.70
C VAL A 95 8.31 -15.78 -6.67
N SER A 96 7.93 -15.80 -7.95
CA SER A 96 8.51 -14.94 -8.98
C SER A 96 7.63 -13.70 -9.14
N LEU A 97 8.16 -12.53 -8.79
CA LEU A 97 7.48 -11.25 -8.96
C LEU A 97 7.74 -10.65 -10.36
N THR A 98 6.79 -9.88 -10.87
CA THR A 98 6.96 -9.10 -12.10
C THR A 98 6.85 -7.60 -11.82
N GLN A 99 7.11 -6.77 -12.84
CA GLN A 99 6.90 -5.33 -12.71
C GLN A 99 5.45 -5.04 -12.30
N PRO A 100 5.22 -4.21 -11.27
CA PRO A 100 3.90 -4.01 -10.73
C PRO A 100 3.02 -3.24 -11.69
N ARG A 101 1.74 -3.60 -11.72
CA ARG A 101 0.68 -2.76 -12.29
C ARG A 101 0.03 -1.97 -11.17
N THR A 102 -0.05 -0.65 -11.33
CA THR A 102 -0.67 0.25 -10.37
C THR A 102 -2.16 0.37 -10.64
N TYR A 103 -2.97 0.23 -9.59
CA TYR A 103 -4.41 0.48 -9.60
C TYR A 103 -4.76 1.42 -8.46
N PHE A 104 -5.70 2.33 -8.68
CA PHE A 104 -6.24 3.19 -7.63
C PHE A 104 -7.72 2.88 -7.46
N SER A 105 -8.14 2.57 -6.24
CA SER A 105 -9.54 2.31 -5.92
C SER A 105 -9.79 2.61 -4.45
N ASN A 106 -10.95 3.20 -4.14
CA ASN A 106 -11.39 3.44 -2.76
C ASN A 106 -10.34 4.17 -1.89
N GLY A 107 -9.67 5.19 -2.45
CA GLY A 107 -8.63 5.97 -1.75
C GLY A 107 -7.32 5.21 -1.48
N SER A 108 -7.17 4.02 -2.06
CA SER A 108 -6.00 3.16 -1.89
C SER A 108 -5.29 2.96 -3.22
N THR A 109 -3.96 2.93 -3.15
CA THR A 109 -3.10 2.51 -4.25
C THR A 109 -2.73 1.04 -4.07
N PHE A 110 -2.92 0.25 -5.14
CA PHE A 110 -2.57 -1.16 -5.22
C PHE A 110 -1.48 -1.35 -6.25
N CYS A 111 -0.43 -2.06 -5.87
CA CYS A 111 0.66 -2.46 -6.74
C CYS A 111 0.65 -3.97 -6.89
N VAL A 112 0.15 -4.43 -8.04
CA VAL A 112 -0.07 -5.85 -8.32
C VAL A 112 1.17 -6.40 -9.02
N TYR A 113 1.98 -7.17 -8.30
CA TYR A 113 3.22 -7.78 -8.82
C TYR A 113 2.96 -9.10 -9.51
N VAL A 114 1.95 -9.84 -9.03
CA VAL A 114 1.45 -11.07 -9.63
C VAL A 114 -0.05 -11.15 -9.37
N ASN A 115 -0.83 -11.22 -10.44
CA ASN A 115 -2.23 -11.60 -10.37
C ASN A 115 -2.47 -12.67 -11.43
N LYS A 116 -2.35 -13.92 -11.01
CA LYS A 116 -2.63 -15.07 -11.88
C LYS A 116 -4.05 -15.53 -11.57
N PRO A 117 -5.08 -15.17 -12.36
CA PRO A 117 -6.46 -15.62 -12.17
C PRO A 117 -6.63 -17.15 -12.26
N ARG A 118 -5.59 -17.88 -12.70
CA ARG A 118 -5.51 -19.36 -12.67
C ARG A 118 -4.27 -19.89 -11.94
N GLY A 119 -3.48 -19.04 -11.30
CA GLY A 119 -2.23 -19.44 -10.67
C GLY A 119 -2.38 -19.89 -9.23
N ASP A 120 -1.27 -20.35 -8.68
CA ASP A 120 -1.19 -20.82 -7.30
C ASP A 120 -1.12 -19.68 -6.28
N TYR A 121 -0.80 -18.46 -6.73
CA TYR A 121 -0.62 -17.31 -5.84
C TYR A 121 -0.84 -15.92 -6.50
N SER A 122 -1.02 -14.91 -5.65
CA SER A 122 -1.09 -13.48 -5.98
C SER A 122 -0.28 -12.65 -4.99
N VAL A 123 0.29 -11.53 -5.43
CA VAL A 123 1.08 -10.61 -4.58
C VAL A 123 0.71 -9.17 -4.90
N ILE A 124 0.23 -8.46 -3.87
CA ILE A 124 -0.26 -7.09 -3.98
C ILE A 124 0.32 -6.27 -2.83
N ALA A 125 0.97 -5.14 -3.12
CA ALA A 125 1.27 -4.14 -2.09
C ALA A 125 0.17 -3.08 -2.08
N ILE A 126 -0.26 -2.65 -0.90
CA ILE A 126 -1.31 -1.63 -0.74
C ILE A 126 -0.83 -0.47 0.13
N ASN A 127 -1.21 0.75 -0.27
CA ASN A 127 -1.12 1.98 0.49
C ASN A 127 -2.49 2.68 0.53
N PRO A 128 -2.97 3.18 1.68
CA PRO A 128 -2.41 3.01 3.02
C PRO A 128 -2.42 1.54 3.48
N PRO A 129 -1.60 1.17 4.48
CA PRO A 129 -1.52 -0.22 4.91
C PRO A 129 -2.83 -0.65 5.57
N ILE A 130 -3.27 -1.86 5.27
CA ILE A 130 -4.39 -2.51 5.98
C ILE A 130 -3.98 -2.73 7.43
N LYS A 131 -4.79 -2.23 8.36
CA LYS A 131 -4.58 -2.52 9.77
C LYS A 131 -5.04 -3.94 10.06
N ARG A 132 -4.33 -4.61 10.98
CA ARG A 132 -4.77 -5.88 11.56
C ARG A 132 -5.98 -5.60 12.44
N ASP A 133 -7.17 -5.50 11.85
CA ASP A 133 -8.41 -5.62 12.61
C ASP A 133 -9.10 -6.94 12.24
N GLU A 134 -9.68 -7.58 13.25
CA GLU A 134 -10.36 -8.88 13.16
C GLU A 134 -11.71 -8.77 12.40
N THR A 135 -12.03 -7.59 11.87
CA THR A 135 -13.33 -7.21 11.30
C THR A 135 -13.30 -6.90 9.80
N THR A 136 -12.13 -6.77 9.17
CA THR A 136 -11.99 -6.45 7.74
C THR A 136 -12.12 -7.72 6.87
N ALA A 137 -13.15 -8.52 7.14
CA ALA A 137 -13.57 -9.63 6.29
C ALA A 137 -14.41 -9.17 5.08
N ALA A 138 -14.82 -7.89 5.03
CA ALA A 138 -15.86 -7.42 4.10
C ALA A 138 -15.40 -6.45 2.98
N ARG A 139 -14.10 -6.11 2.86
CA ARG A 139 -13.68 -5.01 1.97
C ARG A 139 -12.79 -5.36 0.78
N TRP A 140 -12.59 -6.65 0.48
CA TRP A 140 -11.67 -7.08 -0.58
C TRP A 140 -12.31 -7.46 -1.91
N VAL A 141 -13.64 -7.34 -2.04
CA VAL A 141 -14.32 -7.50 -3.34
C VAL A 141 -15.54 -6.59 -3.39
N ASN A 142 -15.33 -5.37 -3.90
CA ASN A 142 -16.20 -4.59 -4.81
C ASN A 142 -15.66 -3.16 -4.93
#